data_AF-R1F8T7-F1
#
_entry.id   AF-R1F8T7-F1
#
_cell.length_a   1.000
_cell.length_b   1.000
_cell.length_c   1.000
_cell.angle_alpha   90.00
_cell.angle_beta   90.00
_cell.angle_gamma   90.00
#
_symmetry.space_group_name_H-M   'P 1'
#
loop_
_entity.id
_entity.type
_entity.pdbx_description
1 polymer ?
#
loop_
_entity_poly.entity_id
_entity_poly.type
_entity_poly.pdbx_seq_one_letter_code
_entity_poly.pdbx_strand_id
1 'polypeptide(L)'
;MSALRWADFAELTLWNDAALRKEIKKRHGRFRPKQAHGGLVNQLCNIRQAQRASESRRQEVARAQAGRLLPRYDDTLVATRSYECSQCSSRTLTKKLFCNHEKEFKLRSADDNGWSLRARTHMRSGGRCEACGVNVAGSQGLIWKAHRHAASTLAPGASRADYKAAYASFFERNPKPEVARLAPFVRLRKETTQIQRGSLLQARAADHILAVCLDGGSCGLENMQSLCSVCHNLKTAADKRKEPTPVATEPLQCKFCTRTNRRLSILLFRFSLLFLSAISSQTFLT
;
A
#
# COMPACT_ATOMS: atom_id res chain seq x y z
N MET A 1 21.12 20.68 15.27
CA MET A 1 19.90 21.38 14.80
C MET A 1 20.30 22.42 13.78
N SER A 2 19.51 22.66 12.72
CA SER A 2 19.83 23.73 11.74
C SER A 2 19.67 25.12 12.36
N ALA A 3 20.42 26.12 11.86
CA ALA A 3 20.34 27.51 12.34
C ALA A 3 18.90 28.07 12.33
N LEU A 4 18.15 27.79 11.25
CA LEU A 4 16.72 28.15 11.15
C LEU A 4 15.83 27.48 12.19
N ARG A 5 16.21 26.31 12.71
CA ARG A 5 15.47 25.66 13.80
C ARG A 5 15.74 26.35 15.13
N TRP A 6 16.98 26.77 15.36
CA TRP A 6 17.35 27.51 16.56
C TRP A 6 16.64 28.85 16.65
N ALA A 7 16.59 29.60 15.53
CA ALA A 7 15.85 30.86 15.46
C ALA A 7 14.35 30.66 15.76
N ASP A 8 13.71 29.68 15.10
CA ASP A 8 12.31 29.33 15.40
C ASP A 8 12.13 28.95 16.88
N PHE A 9 13.05 28.16 17.45
CA PHE A 9 12.94 27.69 18.82
C PHE A 9 13.02 28.86 19.81
N ALA A 10 14.00 29.75 19.63
CA ALA A 10 14.17 30.94 20.48
C ALA A 10 12.98 31.90 20.40
N GLU A 11 12.42 32.13 19.20
CA GLU A 11 11.20 32.92 19.01
C GLU A 11 10.01 32.28 19.74
N LEU A 12 9.80 30.97 19.55
CA LEU A 12 8.63 30.28 20.04
C LEU A 12 8.65 30.03 21.56
N THR A 13 9.83 30.02 22.19
CA THR A 13 9.93 29.96 23.66
C THR A 13 9.40 31.23 24.35
N LEU A 14 9.22 32.33 23.61
CA LEU A 14 8.65 33.57 24.15
C LEU A 14 7.10 33.59 24.08
N TRP A 15 6.49 32.65 23.36
CA TRP A 15 5.03 32.60 23.19
C TRP A 15 4.39 31.90 24.37
N ASN A 16 3.23 32.33 24.86
CA ASN A 16 2.50 31.56 25.88
C ASN A 16 1.83 30.29 25.29
N ASP A 17 1.45 29.36 26.18
CA ASP A 17 0.81 28.08 25.83
C ASP A 17 -0.46 28.24 24.98
N ALA A 18 -1.27 29.26 25.27
CA ALA A 18 -2.52 29.51 24.55
C ALA A 18 -2.25 29.90 23.09
N ALA A 19 -1.27 30.79 22.86
CA ALA A 19 -0.85 31.20 21.53
C ALA A 19 -0.26 30.02 20.74
N LEU A 20 0.62 29.23 21.36
CA LEU A 20 1.20 28.03 20.74
C LEU A 20 0.11 27.03 20.32
N ARG A 21 -0.85 26.73 21.19
CA ARG A 21 -1.96 25.80 20.88
C ARG A 21 -2.85 26.33 19.77
N LYS A 22 -3.19 27.62 19.79
CA LYS A 22 -3.98 28.28 18.73
C LYS A 22 -3.29 28.14 17.38
N GLU A 23 -1.98 28.39 17.32
CA GLU A 23 -1.21 28.31 16.07
C GLU A 23 -1.02 26.87 15.58
N ILE A 24 -0.75 25.91 16.49
CA ILE A 24 -0.69 24.48 16.13
C ILE A 24 -2.04 24.02 15.58
N LYS A 25 -3.14 24.38 16.24
CA LYS A 25 -4.50 24.05 15.77
C LYS A 25 -4.77 24.66 14.40
N LYS A 26 -4.38 25.91 14.16
CA LYS A 26 -4.50 26.58 12.86
C LYS A 26 -3.74 25.86 11.74
N ARG A 27 -2.50 25.42 11.99
CA ARG A 27 -1.64 24.82 10.95
C ARG A 27 -1.84 23.32 10.74
N HIS A 28 -2.19 22.59 11.78
CA HIS A 28 -2.19 21.11 11.78
C HIS A 28 -3.56 20.51 12.13
N GLY A 29 -4.54 21.34 12.50
CA GLY A 29 -5.91 20.93 12.85
C GLY A 29 -6.05 20.16 14.16
N ARG A 30 -4.94 19.64 14.74
CA ARG A 30 -4.94 18.79 15.94
C ARG A 30 -3.68 19.04 16.79
N PHE A 31 -3.81 18.98 18.11
CA PHE A 31 -2.71 18.97 19.08
C PHE A 31 -3.05 18.02 20.25
N ARG A 32 -2.07 17.62 21.08
CA ARG A 32 -2.35 16.77 22.25
C ARG A 32 -2.68 17.67 23.45
N PRO A 33 -3.81 17.48 24.14
CA PRO A 33 -4.29 18.42 25.16
C PRO A 33 -3.36 18.58 26.37
N LYS A 34 -2.54 17.58 26.68
CA LYS A 34 -1.66 17.56 27.87
C LYS A 34 -0.16 17.69 27.55
N GLN A 35 0.21 18.44 26.50
CA GLN A 35 1.62 18.74 26.25
C GLN A 35 2.14 19.84 27.17
N ALA A 36 3.32 19.62 27.74
CA ALA A 36 4.10 20.67 28.41
C ALA A 36 4.55 21.73 27.39
N HIS A 37 4.85 22.93 27.88
CA HIS A 37 5.27 24.09 27.08
C HIS A 37 6.35 23.75 26.04
N GLY A 38 7.48 23.17 26.46
CA GLY A 38 8.56 22.77 25.55
C GLY A 38 8.12 21.74 24.49
N GLY A 39 7.12 20.92 24.79
CA GLY A 39 6.49 20.00 23.83
C GLY A 39 5.67 20.73 22.77
N LEU A 40 4.99 21.82 23.12
CA LEU A 40 4.26 22.68 22.18
C LEU A 40 5.23 23.44 21.28
N VAL A 41 6.27 24.05 21.86
CA VAL A 41 7.34 24.75 21.12
C VAL A 41 7.96 23.81 20.09
N ASN A 42 8.43 22.63 20.51
CA ASN A 42 9.06 21.66 19.61
C ASN A 42 8.10 21.17 18.52
N GLN A 43 6.81 20.96 18.84
CA GLN A 43 5.82 20.59 17.83
C GLN A 43 5.66 21.67 16.77
N LEU A 44 5.56 22.94 17.17
CA LEU A 44 5.39 24.05 16.22
C LEU A 44 6.66 24.31 15.40
N CYS A 45 7.86 24.15 15.97
CA CYS A 45 9.12 24.12 15.21
C CYS A 45 9.08 23.06 14.10
N ASN A 46 8.67 21.83 14.43
CA ASN A 46 8.59 20.75 13.45
C ASN A 46 7.58 21.05 12.33
N ILE A 47 6.45 21.67 12.67
CA ILE A 47 5.45 22.12 11.68
C ILE A 47 6.05 23.17 10.73
N ARG A 48 6.71 24.21 11.26
CA ARG A 48 7.36 25.26 10.45
C ARG A 48 8.44 24.69 9.54
N GLN A 49 9.27 23.76 10.05
CA GLN A 49 10.28 23.08 9.23
C GLN A 49 9.67 22.26 8.10
N ALA A 50 8.62 21.48 8.38
CA ALA A 50 7.94 20.69 7.35
C ALA A 50 7.33 21.58 6.26
N GLN A 51 6.77 22.75 6.63
CA GLN A 51 6.22 23.73 5.69
C GLN A 51 7.31 24.32 4.80
N ARG A 52 8.44 24.78 5.37
CA ARG A 52 9.58 25.29 4.60
C ARG A 52 10.16 24.24 3.65
N ALA A 53 10.29 22.99 4.10
CA ALA A 53 10.75 21.90 3.24
C ALA A 53 9.76 21.62 2.08
N SER A 54 8.45 21.72 2.34
CA SER A 54 7.42 21.58 1.29
C SER A 54 7.48 22.73 0.29
N GLU A 55 7.64 23.96 0.77
CA GLU A 55 7.76 25.14 -0.07
C GLU A 55 9.05 25.15 -0.91
N SER A 56 10.17 24.76 -0.31
CA SER A 56 11.44 24.59 -1.04
C SER A 56 11.30 23.57 -2.18
N ARG A 57 10.62 22.42 -1.96
CA ARG A 57 10.31 21.48 -3.05
C ARG A 57 9.41 22.09 -4.13
N ARG A 58 8.40 22.89 -3.75
CA ARG A 58 7.55 23.59 -4.73
C ARG A 58 8.35 24.59 -5.55
N GLN A 59 9.26 25.33 -4.92
CA GLN A 59 10.15 26.27 -5.61
C GLN A 59 11.14 25.54 -6.53
N GLU A 60 11.68 24.40 -6.10
CA GLU A 60 12.55 23.57 -6.95
C GLU A 60 11.80 23.06 -8.17
N VAL A 61 10.57 22.57 -8.01
CA VAL A 61 9.70 22.17 -9.13
C VAL A 61 9.40 23.36 -10.04
N ALA A 62 9.06 24.52 -9.48
CA ALA A 62 8.79 25.73 -10.25
C ALA A 62 10.02 26.24 -11.01
N ARG A 63 11.21 26.20 -10.40
CA ARG A 63 12.49 26.54 -11.06
C ARG A 63 12.83 25.52 -12.14
N ALA A 64 12.61 24.23 -11.89
CA ALA A 64 12.81 23.19 -12.90
C ALA A 64 11.83 23.35 -14.08
N GLN A 65 10.64 23.90 -13.84
CA GLN A 65 9.68 24.26 -14.88
C GLN A 65 10.07 25.55 -15.63
N ALA A 66 10.57 26.57 -14.92
CA ALA A 66 10.97 27.85 -15.52
C ALA A 66 12.32 27.78 -16.26
N GLY A 67 13.30 27.06 -15.71
CA GLY A 67 14.60 26.80 -16.32
C GLY A 67 14.54 25.77 -17.45
N ARG A 68 13.46 24.98 -17.51
CA ARG A 68 12.98 24.44 -18.77
C ARG A 68 12.28 25.56 -19.54
N LEU A 69 13.09 26.48 -20.10
CA LEU A 69 12.95 26.68 -21.54
C LEU A 69 13.15 25.30 -22.14
N LEU A 70 12.08 24.48 -22.15
CA LEU A 70 12.02 23.38 -23.10
C LEU A 70 12.46 24.04 -24.40
N PRO A 71 13.51 23.56 -25.10
CA PRO A 71 13.77 24.03 -26.46
C PRO A 71 12.39 24.05 -27.09
N ARG A 72 11.94 25.25 -27.53
CA ARG A 72 10.61 25.48 -28.07
C ARG A 72 10.38 24.25 -28.93
N TYR A 73 9.54 23.35 -28.44
CA TYR A 73 9.47 22.01 -29.01
C TYR A 73 9.07 22.33 -30.44
N ASP A 74 9.99 22.12 -31.37
CA ASP A 74 9.77 22.57 -32.72
C ASP A 74 8.68 21.63 -33.20
N ASP A 75 7.43 22.10 -33.10
CA ASP A 75 6.23 21.34 -33.45
C ASP A 75 6.28 20.92 -34.94
N THR A 76 7.26 21.43 -35.70
CA THR A 76 7.53 21.06 -37.07
C THR A 76 8.49 19.86 -37.23
N LEU A 77 9.29 19.50 -36.21
CA LEU A 77 10.27 18.40 -36.29
C LEU A 77 9.90 17.14 -35.52
N VAL A 78 8.87 17.18 -34.67
CA VAL A 78 8.23 15.95 -34.21
C VAL A 78 7.14 15.60 -35.18
N ALA A 79 7.55 14.86 -36.23
CA ALA A 79 6.67 13.92 -36.89
C ALA A 79 5.82 13.24 -35.81
N THR A 80 4.55 13.61 -35.82
CA THR A 80 3.41 13.23 -35.00
C THR A 80 3.46 11.77 -34.55
N ARG A 81 4.27 11.45 -33.54
CA ARG A 81 4.06 10.24 -32.74
C ARG A 81 2.90 10.54 -31.80
N SER A 82 1.69 10.56 -32.35
CA SER A 82 0.49 10.42 -31.56
C SER A 82 0.52 9.03 -30.92
N TYR A 83 0.60 8.98 -29.59
CA TYR A 83 0.42 7.73 -28.88
C TYR A 83 -1.08 7.54 -28.71
N GLU A 84 -1.61 6.41 -29.17
CA GLU A 84 -3.01 6.06 -28.89
C GLU A 84 -3.12 5.60 -27.45
N CYS A 85 -4.14 6.09 -26.77
CA CYS A 85 -4.53 5.52 -25.49
C CYS A 85 -4.88 4.05 -25.66
N SER A 86 -4.22 3.16 -24.93
CA SER A 86 -4.50 1.72 -24.94
C SER A 86 -5.92 1.35 -24.53
N GLN A 87 -6.65 2.24 -23.85
CA GLN A 87 -8.03 2.00 -23.40
C GLN A 87 -9.09 2.60 -24.34
N CYS A 88 -8.87 3.80 -24.85
CA CYS A 88 -9.91 4.57 -25.55
C CYS A 88 -9.49 4.97 -26.99
N SER A 89 -8.29 4.55 -27.41
CA SER A 89 -7.65 4.85 -28.70
C SER A 89 -7.51 6.34 -29.04
N SER A 90 -7.85 7.24 -28.12
CA SER A 90 -7.68 8.67 -28.35
C SER A 90 -6.21 9.04 -28.42
N ARG A 91 -5.88 10.00 -29.28
CA ARG A 91 -4.52 10.50 -29.43
C ARG A 91 -4.12 11.26 -28.18
N THR A 92 -3.05 10.81 -27.54
CA THR A 92 -2.43 11.47 -26.41
C THR A 92 -1.11 12.11 -26.84
N LEU A 93 -0.84 13.31 -26.31
CA LEU A 93 0.41 14.04 -26.54
C LEU A 93 1.56 13.56 -25.63
N THR A 94 1.30 12.59 -24.74
CA THR A 94 2.30 12.09 -23.80
C THR A 94 2.55 10.61 -24.03
N LYS A 95 3.78 10.13 -23.81
CA LYS A 95 4.12 8.69 -23.79
C LYS A 95 3.35 7.84 -22.76
N LYS A 96 2.38 8.42 -22.04
CA LYS A 96 1.54 7.68 -21.10
C LYS A 96 0.48 6.96 -21.92
N LEU A 97 0.44 5.64 -21.78
CA LEU A 97 -0.45 4.73 -22.51
C LEU A 97 -1.96 4.96 -22.28
N PHE A 98 -2.39 5.89 -21.42
CA PHE A 98 -3.80 6.04 -21.04
C PHE A 98 -4.27 7.50 -21.13
N CYS A 99 -5.43 7.69 -21.76
CA CYS A 99 -6.10 8.97 -21.92
C CYS A 99 -6.53 9.47 -20.54
N ASN A 100 -6.02 10.65 -20.23
CA ASN A 100 -5.93 11.22 -18.91
C ASN A 100 -7.32 11.60 -18.37
N HIS A 101 -8.04 10.68 -17.71
CA HIS A 101 -9.17 11.09 -16.88
C HIS A 101 -8.62 11.85 -15.66
N GLU A 102 -8.77 13.18 -15.64
CA GLU A 102 -8.25 14.08 -14.57
C GLU A 102 -8.51 13.60 -13.13
N LYS A 103 -9.58 12.84 -12.91
CA LYS A 103 -9.92 12.25 -11.60
C LYS A 103 -8.87 11.23 -11.13
N GLU A 104 -8.27 10.47 -12.04
CA GLU A 104 -7.33 9.41 -11.74
C GLU A 104 -5.92 9.96 -11.46
N PHE A 105 -5.54 11.05 -12.13
CA PHE A 105 -4.30 11.76 -11.81
C PHE A 105 -4.34 12.37 -10.41
N LYS A 106 -5.47 12.97 -10.00
CA LYS A 106 -5.64 13.49 -8.62
C LYS A 106 -5.42 12.39 -7.56
N LEU A 107 -5.84 11.15 -7.83
CA LEU A 107 -5.58 10.01 -6.93
C LEU A 107 -4.10 9.62 -6.86
N ARG A 108 -3.31 9.90 -7.91
CA ARG A 108 -1.87 9.62 -7.97
C ARG A 108 -1.00 10.78 -7.50
N SER A 109 -1.42 12.03 -7.71
CA SER A 109 -0.58 13.23 -7.57
C SER A 109 -0.96 14.15 -6.41
N ALA A 110 -2.22 14.15 -5.96
CA ALA A 110 -2.69 15.06 -4.92
C ALA A 110 -2.69 14.44 -3.51
N ASP A 111 -2.82 13.11 -3.41
CA ASP A 111 -2.94 12.40 -2.13
C ASP A 111 -1.67 11.59 -1.79
N ASP A 112 -0.83 12.11 -0.89
CA ASP A 112 0.04 11.36 0.04
C ASP A 112 0.66 10.05 -0.49
N ASN A 113 1.32 10.04 -1.65
CA ASN A 113 2.01 8.85 -2.20
C ASN A 113 1.10 7.60 -2.35
N GLY A 114 -0.15 7.79 -2.75
CA GLY A 114 -1.14 6.72 -2.93
C GLY A 114 -1.74 6.21 -1.61
N TRP A 115 -1.56 6.93 -0.49
CA TRP A 115 -2.12 6.55 0.80
C TRP A 115 -3.64 6.49 0.79
N SER A 116 -4.33 7.40 0.10
CA SER A 116 -5.80 7.40 0.00
C SER A 116 -6.33 6.17 -0.74
N LEU A 117 -5.65 5.74 -1.80
CA LEU A 117 -5.99 4.53 -2.57
C LEU A 117 -5.77 3.26 -1.73
N ARG A 118 -4.63 3.19 -1.03
CA ARG A 118 -4.31 2.11 -0.09
C ARG A 118 -5.31 2.03 1.06
N ALA A 119 -5.73 3.17 1.62
CA ALA A 119 -6.73 3.23 2.68
C ALA A 119 -8.10 2.73 2.19
N ARG A 120 -8.56 3.19 1.02
CA ARG A 120 -9.85 2.75 0.43
C ARG A 120 -9.84 1.26 0.08
N THR A 121 -8.78 0.77 -0.55
CA THR A 121 -8.62 -0.67 -0.86
C THR A 121 -8.63 -1.52 0.42
N HIS A 122 -7.96 -1.03 1.47
CA HIS A 122 -7.95 -1.69 2.78
C HIS A 122 -9.32 -1.70 3.45
N MET A 123 -10.08 -0.59 3.40
CA MET A 123 -11.45 -0.53 3.92
C MET A 123 -12.36 -1.52 3.16
N ARG A 124 -12.29 -1.54 1.82
CA ARG A 124 -13.09 -2.44 0.98
C ARG A 124 -12.83 -3.92 1.29
N SER A 125 -11.57 -4.31 1.43
CA SER A 125 -11.17 -5.69 1.71
C SER A 125 -11.32 -6.10 3.18
N GLY A 126 -11.59 -5.14 4.08
CA GLY A 126 -11.52 -5.37 5.53
C GLY A 126 -10.11 -5.76 6.01
N GLY A 127 -9.07 -5.38 5.26
CA GLY A 127 -7.68 -5.73 5.54
C GLY A 127 -7.33 -7.21 5.33
N ARG A 128 -8.16 -7.94 4.58
CA ARG A 128 -7.87 -9.32 4.14
C ARG A 128 -7.17 -9.31 2.79
N CYS A 129 -6.22 -10.23 2.63
CA CYS A 129 -5.65 -10.53 1.33
C CYS A 129 -6.73 -11.13 0.42
N GLU A 130 -7.02 -10.49 -0.70
CA GLU A 130 -8.04 -10.96 -1.66
C GLU A 130 -7.59 -12.24 -2.38
N ALA A 131 -6.28 -12.52 -2.47
CA ALA A 131 -5.77 -13.75 -3.06
C ALA A 131 -5.78 -14.97 -2.12
N CYS A 132 -5.50 -14.80 -0.81
CA CYS A 132 -5.34 -15.94 0.11
C CYS A 132 -6.21 -15.89 1.38
N GLY A 133 -7.00 -14.82 1.56
CA GLY A 133 -7.92 -14.64 2.68
C GLY A 133 -7.28 -14.24 4.01
N VAL A 134 -5.95 -14.24 4.13
CA VAL A 134 -5.24 -13.88 5.38
C VAL A 134 -5.66 -12.48 5.84
N ASN A 135 -6.12 -12.36 7.09
CA ASN A 135 -6.46 -11.09 7.70
C ASN A 135 -5.19 -10.37 8.18
N VAL A 136 -4.62 -9.52 7.33
CA VAL A 136 -3.36 -8.85 7.61
C VAL A 136 -3.55 -7.75 8.67
N ALA A 137 -4.71 -7.07 8.69
CA ALA A 137 -5.05 -6.09 9.73
C ALA A 137 -5.08 -6.71 11.13
N GLY A 138 -5.81 -7.83 11.27
CA GLY A 138 -5.91 -8.57 12.54
C GLY A 138 -4.59 -9.21 12.97
N SER A 139 -3.67 -9.43 12.03
CA SER A 139 -2.35 -10.01 12.29
C SER A 139 -1.33 -8.98 12.81
N GLN A 140 -1.58 -7.68 12.65
CA GLN A 140 -0.61 -6.63 12.95
C GLN A 140 -0.18 -6.63 14.43
N GLY A 141 -1.11 -6.88 15.35
CA GLY A 141 -0.81 -6.97 16.79
C GLY A 141 0.12 -8.13 17.14
N LEU A 142 -0.05 -9.28 16.49
CA LEU A 142 0.81 -10.46 16.71
C LEU A 142 2.22 -10.22 16.20
N ILE A 143 2.36 -9.56 15.05
CA ILE A 143 3.69 -9.29 14.52
C ILE A 143 4.44 -8.27 15.38
N TRP A 144 3.74 -7.28 15.96
CA TRP A 144 4.33 -6.39 16.96
C TRP A 144 4.74 -7.12 18.25
N LYS A 145 4.00 -8.15 18.67
CA LYS A 145 4.42 -9.02 19.79
C LYS A 145 5.69 -9.81 19.41
N ALA A 146 5.73 -10.39 18.21
CA ALA A 146 6.92 -11.09 17.70
C ALA A 146 8.15 -10.17 17.65
N HIS A 147 7.96 -8.91 17.22
CA HIS A 147 9.03 -7.92 17.20
C HIS A 147 9.58 -7.61 18.59
N ARG A 148 8.68 -7.35 19.55
CA ARG A 148 9.08 -7.08 20.93
C ARG A 148 9.80 -8.26 21.54
N HIS A 149 9.32 -9.48 21.26
CA HIS A 149 9.98 -10.71 21.70
C HIS A 149 11.39 -10.82 21.13
N ALA A 150 11.55 -10.73 19.80
CA ALA A 150 12.86 -10.77 19.16
C ALA A 150 13.80 -9.68 19.69
N ALA A 151 13.29 -8.45 19.89
CA ALA A 151 14.07 -7.36 20.45
C ALA A 151 14.45 -7.56 21.93
N SER A 152 13.65 -8.27 22.72
CA SER A 152 13.95 -8.60 24.12
C SER A 152 14.88 -9.79 24.29
N THR A 153 14.88 -10.72 23.32
CA THR A 153 15.66 -11.97 23.40
C THR A 153 17.05 -11.81 22.82
N LEU A 154 17.24 -10.89 21.88
CA LEU A 154 18.51 -10.70 21.18
C LEU A 154 19.33 -9.57 21.81
N ALA A 155 20.65 -9.78 21.89
CA ALA A 155 21.58 -8.77 22.35
C ALA A 155 21.65 -7.57 21.38
N PRO A 156 21.98 -6.36 21.86
CA PRO A 156 22.33 -5.24 20.98
C PRO A 156 23.43 -5.66 19.99
N GLY A 157 23.23 -5.38 18.70
CA GLY A 157 24.17 -5.78 17.64
C GLY A 157 23.92 -7.17 17.05
N ALA A 158 22.89 -7.89 17.50
CA ALA A 158 22.49 -9.15 16.88
C ALA A 158 22.26 -9.01 15.37
N SER A 159 22.68 -10.03 14.63
CA SER A 159 22.64 -10.01 13.17
C SER A 159 21.20 -10.06 12.65
N ARG A 160 21.01 -9.70 11.39
CA ARG A 160 19.72 -9.86 10.71
C ARG A 160 19.25 -11.32 10.67
N ALA A 161 20.17 -12.28 10.65
CA ALA A 161 19.86 -13.70 10.66
C ALA A 161 19.27 -14.10 12.03
N ASP A 162 19.85 -13.62 13.12
CA ASP A 162 19.37 -13.88 14.49
C ASP A 162 17.96 -13.35 14.70
N TYR A 163 17.69 -12.13 14.20
CA TYR A 163 16.32 -11.59 14.20
C TYR A 163 15.35 -12.50 13.45
N LYS A 164 15.69 -12.96 12.23
CA LYS A 164 14.81 -13.87 11.48
C LYS A 164 14.56 -15.18 12.23
N ALA A 165 15.58 -15.75 12.87
CA ALA A 165 15.45 -16.97 13.66
C ALA A 165 14.54 -16.76 14.88
N ALA A 166 14.71 -15.64 15.62
CA ALA A 166 13.86 -15.29 16.75
C ALA A 166 12.39 -15.09 16.33
N TYR A 167 12.16 -14.48 15.16
CA TYR A 167 10.81 -14.37 14.59
C TYR A 167 10.20 -15.74 14.26
N ALA A 168 10.96 -16.63 13.63
CA ALA A 168 10.50 -17.99 13.30
C ALA A 168 10.10 -18.75 14.58
N SER A 169 10.99 -18.77 15.58
CA SER A 169 10.75 -19.38 16.90
C SER A 169 9.51 -18.82 17.61
N PHE A 170 9.28 -17.50 17.53
CA PHE A 170 8.06 -16.90 18.10
C PHE A 170 6.79 -17.46 17.46
N PHE A 171 6.79 -17.64 16.14
CA PHE A 171 5.63 -18.13 15.41
C PHE A 171 5.41 -19.63 15.51
N GLU A 172 6.48 -20.42 15.71
CA GLU A 172 6.37 -21.84 16.06
C GLU A 172 5.60 -22.03 17.37
N ARG A 173 5.81 -21.17 18.36
CA ARG A 173 5.12 -21.20 19.67
C ARG A 173 3.74 -20.56 19.68
N ASN A 174 3.40 -19.76 18.65
CA ASN A 174 2.14 -19.02 18.55
C ASN A 174 1.42 -19.42 17.26
N PRO A 175 0.65 -20.52 17.26
CA PRO A 175 0.31 -21.28 16.06
C PRO A 175 -0.81 -20.67 15.22
N LYS A 176 -0.95 -19.33 15.16
CA LYS A 176 -1.84 -18.71 14.17
C LYS A 176 -1.18 -18.89 12.80
N PRO A 177 -1.59 -19.91 11.99
CA PRO A 177 -0.80 -20.36 10.85
C PRO A 177 -0.75 -19.27 9.77
N GLU A 178 -1.81 -18.46 9.72
CA GLU A 178 -1.94 -17.32 8.83
C GLU A 178 -0.83 -16.26 9.03
N VAL A 179 -0.36 -16.07 10.27
CA VAL A 179 0.65 -15.04 10.61
C VAL A 179 2.07 -15.58 10.54
N ALA A 180 2.27 -16.85 10.93
CA ALA A 180 3.56 -17.53 10.82
C ALA A 180 4.14 -17.46 9.39
N ARG A 181 3.25 -17.56 8.39
CA ARG A 181 3.60 -17.44 6.96
C ARG A 181 4.17 -16.07 6.57
N LEU A 182 3.88 -15.01 7.32
CA LEU A 182 4.35 -13.66 7.04
C LEU A 182 5.76 -13.41 7.61
N ALA A 183 6.24 -14.24 8.54
CA ALA A 183 7.50 -14.04 9.24
C ALA A 183 8.72 -13.88 8.30
N PRO A 184 8.90 -14.72 7.25
CA PRO A 184 10.06 -14.60 6.36
C PRO A 184 10.08 -13.28 5.57
N PHE A 185 8.91 -12.65 5.41
CA PHE A 185 8.72 -11.46 4.59
C PHE A 185 8.80 -10.17 5.40
N VAL A 186 9.00 -10.26 6.72
CA VAL A 186 9.30 -9.11 7.57
C VAL A 186 10.62 -8.49 7.09
N ARG A 187 10.54 -7.31 6.47
CA ARG A 187 11.72 -6.50 6.18
C ARG A 187 12.13 -5.73 7.43
N LEU A 188 13.39 -5.87 7.78
CA LEU A 188 14.05 -5.13 8.85
C LEU A 188 14.94 -4.06 8.24
N ARG A 189 15.06 -2.90 8.89
CA ARG A 189 16.03 -1.86 8.54
C ARG A 189 17.44 -2.41 8.77
N LYS A 190 18.39 -2.04 7.89
CA LYS A 190 19.76 -2.58 7.94
C LYS A 190 20.50 -2.08 9.18
N GLU A 191 20.24 -0.84 9.59
CA GLU A 191 20.99 -0.13 10.63
C GLU A 191 20.44 -0.42 12.02
N THR A 192 19.11 -0.48 12.16
CA THR A 192 18.47 -0.53 13.47
C THR A 192 17.82 -1.86 13.80
N THR A 193 17.83 -2.82 12.86
CA THR A 193 17.08 -4.09 12.90
C THR A 193 15.58 -3.96 13.23
N GLN A 194 15.06 -2.73 13.28
CA GLN A 194 13.64 -2.44 13.48
C GLN A 194 12.86 -2.87 12.25
N ILE A 195 11.60 -3.26 12.45
CA ILE A 195 10.66 -3.46 11.34
C ILE A 195 10.66 -2.21 10.45
N GLN A 196 11.01 -2.38 9.18
CA GLN A 196 10.88 -1.29 8.22
C GLN A 196 9.40 -0.91 8.08
N ARG A 197 9.07 0.37 8.25
CA ARG A 197 7.70 0.86 8.05
C ARG A 197 7.22 0.44 6.66
N GLY A 198 6.11 -0.31 6.60
CA GLY A 198 5.60 -0.89 5.35
C GLY A 198 5.98 -2.34 5.09
N SER A 199 6.94 -2.93 5.80
CA SER A 199 7.39 -4.31 5.55
C SER A 199 6.37 -5.38 5.90
N LEU A 200 5.53 -5.07 6.87
CA LEU A 200 4.38 -5.89 7.29
C LEU A 200 3.05 -5.20 7.02
N LEU A 201 3.11 -3.87 6.88
CA LEU A 201 2.01 -2.99 6.48
C LEU A 201 1.79 -2.95 4.97
N GLN A 202 2.47 -3.79 4.19
CA GLN A 202 1.95 -4.22 2.88
C GLN A 202 0.63 -4.99 2.99
N ALA A 203 0.09 -5.23 4.19
CA ALA A 203 -1.35 -5.29 4.47
C ALA A 203 -2.20 -4.22 3.75
N ARG A 204 -1.57 -3.09 3.39
CA ARG A 204 -2.11 -1.98 2.61
C ARG A 204 -1.41 -1.86 1.24
N ALA A 205 -0.84 -2.93 0.72
CA ALA A 205 -0.48 -3.00 -0.69
C ALA A 205 -1.80 -3.10 -1.44
N ALA A 206 -2.33 -1.93 -1.79
CA ALA A 206 -3.18 -1.84 -2.96
C ALA A 206 -2.28 -2.16 -4.15
N ASP A 207 -2.53 -3.29 -4.77
CA ASP A 207 -1.89 -3.70 -6.01
C ASP A 207 -2.96 -3.76 -7.10
N HIS A 208 -2.56 -3.70 -8.36
CA HIS A 208 -3.52 -3.79 -9.44
C HIS A 208 -4.10 -5.22 -9.55
N ILE A 209 -5.37 -5.36 -9.93
CA ILE A 209 -5.95 -6.65 -10.31
C ILE A 209 -5.30 -7.08 -11.63
N LEU A 210 -5.47 -6.26 -12.67
CA LEU A 210 -4.74 -6.36 -13.93
C LEU A 210 -3.48 -5.50 -13.84
N ALA A 211 -2.30 -6.11 -13.97
CA ALA A 211 -1.03 -5.40 -13.87
C ALA A 211 -0.85 -4.38 -15.01
N VAL A 212 -0.20 -3.25 -14.74
CA VAL A 212 0.06 -2.21 -15.74
C VAL A 212 0.86 -2.73 -16.94
N CYS A 213 1.74 -3.71 -16.75
CA CYS A 213 2.50 -4.34 -17.82
C CYS A 213 1.69 -5.30 -18.70
N LEU A 214 0.44 -5.59 -18.32
CA LEU A 214 -0.54 -6.39 -19.03
C LEU A 214 -1.76 -5.51 -19.38
N ASP A 215 -1.51 -4.25 -19.75
CA ASP A 215 -2.52 -3.25 -20.11
C ASP A 215 -3.48 -2.80 -18.99
N GLY A 216 -3.22 -3.18 -17.74
CA GLY A 216 -4.02 -2.79 -16.56
C GLY A 216 -3.81 -1.34 -16.09
N GLY A 217 -3.93 -0.39 -17.01
CA GLY A 217 -3.59 1.02 -16.80
C GLY A 217 -4.40 1.77 -15.77
N SER A 218 -5.62 1.32 -15.47
CA SER A 218 -6.51 1.97 -14.53
C SER A 218 -6.02 1.75 -13.10
N CYS A 219 -5.77 2.83 -12.38
CA CYS A 219 -5.55 2.89 -10.93
C CYS A 219 -6.84 3.16 -10.15
N GLY A 220 -8.01 3.10 -10.81
CA GLY A 220 -9.30 3.15 -10.14
C GLY A 220 -9.46 2.00 -9.12
N LEU A 221 -10.32 2.23 -8.12
CA LEU A 221 -10.50 1.29 -7.02
C LEU A 221 -10.96 -0.09 -7.53
N GLU A 222 -11.71 -0.13 -8.62
CA GLU A 222 -12.15 -1.31 -9.36
C GLU A 222 -11.01 -2.20 -9.86
N ASN A 223 -9.84 -1.62 -10.16
CA ASN A 223 -8.64 -2.38 -10.55
C ASN A 223 -7.61 -2.45 -9.42
N MET A 224 -7.95 -2.08 -8.19
CA MET A 224 -7.07 -2.30 -7.04
C MET A 224 -7.54 -3.52 -6.24
N GLN A 225 -6.62 -4.24 -5.63
CA GLN A 225 -6.86 -5.36 -4.70
C GLN A 225 -5.92 -5.27 -3.50
N SER A 226 -6.34 -5.81 -2.36
CA SER A 226 -5.46 -5.94 -1.19
C SER A 226 -4.71 -7.27 -1.24
N LEU A 227 -3.37 -7.23 -1.23
CA LEU A 227 -2.54 -8.44 -1.17
C LEU A 227 -1.65 -8.44 0.06
N CYS A 228 -1.44 -9.61 0.68
CA CYS A 228 -0.36 -9.76 1.66
C CYS A 228 1.01 -9.71 0.97
N SER A 229 2.07 -9.46 1.73
CA SER A 229 3.43 -9.33 1.17
C SER A 229 3.87 -10.57 0.37
N VAL A 230 3.44 -11.77 0.76
CA VAL A 230 3.72 -13.02 0.05
C VAL A 230 3.05 -13.03 -1.32
N CYS A 231 1.71 -12.87 -1.36
CA CYS A 231 0.93 -12.87 -2.60
C CYS A 231 1.36 -11.73 -3.54
N HIS A 232 1.65 -10.55 -2.98
CA HIS A 232 2.17 -9.42 -3.75
C HIS A 232 3.51 -9.74 -4.43
N ASN A 233 4.46 -10.36 -3.71
CA ASN A 233 5.75 -10.75 -4.29
C ASN A 233 5.59 -11.84 -5.36
N LEU A 234 4.70 -12.81 -5.14
CA LEU A 234 4.40 -13.86 -6.12
C LEU A 234 3.81 -13.25 -7.40
N LYS A 235 2.81 -12.38 -7.26
CA LYS A 235 2.21 -11.64 -8.37
C LYS A 235 3.24 -10.78 -9.11
N THR A 236 4.03 -9.99 -8.39
CA THR A 236 5.11 -9.19 -8.99
C THR A 236 6.11 -10.06 -9.77
N ALA A 237 6.44 -11.26 -9.27
CA ALA A 237 7.34 -12.17 -9.95
C ALA A 237 6.70 -12.78 -11.21
N ALA A 238 5.41 -13.08 -11.19
CA ALA A 238 4.65 -13.54 -12.35
C ALA A 238 4.53 -12.42 -13.41
N ASP A 239 4.09 -11.23 -13.00
CA ASP A 239 3.96 -10.04 -13.86
C ASP A 239 5.28 -9.74 -14.60
N LYS A 240 6.43 -9.87 -13.90
CA LYS A 240 7.77 -9.67 -14.48
C LYS A 240 8.13 -10.68 -15.57
N ARG A 241 7.60 -11.91 -15.52
CA ARG A 241 7.87 -12.92 -16.55
C ARG A 241 7.13 -12.64 -17.85
N LYS A 242 6.25 -11.62 -17.88
CA LYS A 242 5.31 -11.32 -18.97
C LYS A 242 4.47 -12.53 -19.40
N GLU A 243 4.40 -13.56 -18.57
CA GLU A 243 3.40 -14.60 -18.74
C GLU A 243 2.09 -13.92 -18.37
N PRO A 244 1.17 -13.66 -19.33
CA PRO A 244 -0.14 -13.19 -18.97
C PRO A 244 -0.70 -14.24 -18.02
N THR A 245 -0.83 -13.87 -16.75
CA THR A 245 -1.57 -14.71 -15.83
C THR A 245 -2.97 -14.69 -16.42
N PRO A 246 -3.51 -15.84 -16.91
CA PRO A 246 -4.86 -15.86 -17.46
C PRO A 246 -5.76 -15.18 -16.42
N VAL A 247 -6.60 -14.24 -16.87
CA VAL A 247 -7.52 -13.49 -16.02
C VAL A 247 -8.19 -14.51 -15.11
N ALA A 248 -7.76 -14.51 -13.85
CA ALA A 248 -7.91 -15.68 -13.02
C ALA A 248 -9.36 -15.70 -12.53
N THR A 249 -10.24 -16.35 -13.29
CA THR A 249 -11.56 -16.78 -12.81
C THR A 249 -11.39 -17.80 -11.67
N GLU A 250 -10.24 -18.48 -11.62
CA GLU A 250 -9.81 -19.29 -10.49
C GLU A 250 -8.81 -18.54 -9.58
N PRO A 251 -9.00 -18.53 -8.26
CA PRO A 251 -8.09 -17.84 -7.35
C PRO A 251 -6.67 -18.40 -7.44
N LEU A 252 -5.66 -17.52 -7.55
CA LEU A 252 -4.24 -17.87 -7.55
C LEU A 252 -3.93 -18.82 -6.38
N GLN A 253 -3.73 -20.10 -6.70
CA GLN A 253 -3.39 -21.11 -5.70
C GLN A 253 -1.94 -20.92 -5.27
N CYS A 254 -1.75 -20.21 -4.17
CA CYS A 254 -0.46 -20.14 -3.50
C CYS A 254 -0.10 -21.56 -2.98
N LYS A 255 1.01 -22.15 -3.44
CA LYS A 255 1.52 -23.46 -2.96
C LYS A 255 1.68 -23.54 -1.43
N PHE A 256 1.78 -22.40 -0.75
CA PHE A 256 1.86 -22.30 0.72
C PHE A 256 0.50 -22.12 1.41
N CYS A 257 -0.60 -21.98 0.65
CA CYS A 257 -1.97 -21.85 1.11
C CYS A 257 -2.76 -23.12 0.83
N THR A 258 -2.48 -24.20 1.57
CA THR A 258 -3.30 -25.42 1.60
C THR A 258 -4.62 -25.21 2.36
N ARG A 259 -5.33 -24.10 2.14
CA ARG A 259 -6.72 -24.01 2.54
C ARG A 259 -7.55 -24.71 1.46
N THR A 260 -7.69 -26.02 1.66
CA THR A 260 -8.81 -26.87 1.24
C THR A 260 -9.92 -26.13 0.50
N ASN A 261 -9.81 -26.07 -0.82
CA ASN A 261 -10.90 -25.66 -1.71
C ASN A 261 -11.94 -26.79 -1.82
N ARG A 262 -12.45 -27.29 -0.69
CA ARG A 262 -13.47 -28.36 -0.61
C ARG A 262 -14.89 -27.83 -0.35
N ARG A 263 -15.10 -26.50 -0.28
CA ARG A 263 -16.44 -25.94 0.02
C ARG A 263 -17.16 -25.26 -1.14
N LEU A 264 -16.59 -25.20 -2.34
CA LEU A 264 -17.31 -24.68 -3.52
C LEU A 264 -17.89 -25.76 -4.45
N SER A 265 -17.54 -27.04 -4.26
CA SER A 265 -18.12 -28.15 -5.03
C SER A 265 -19.43 -28.72 -4.45
N ILE A 266 -19.84 -28.34 -3.23
CA ILE A 266 -21.09 -28.87 -2.61
C ILE A 266 -22.35 -28.11 -3.06
N LEU A 267 -22.23 -26.86 -3.54
CA LEU A 267 -23.38 -26.10 -4.04
C LEU A 267 -23.72 -26.39 -5.51
N LEU A 268 -22.77 -26.90 -6.30
CA LEU A 268 -23.04 -27.32 -7.69
C LEU A 268 -23.50 -28.79 -7.79
N PHE A 269 -23.22 -29.65 -6.79
CA PHE A 269 -23.72 -31.03 -6.77
C PHE A 269 -25.16 -31.18 -6.26
N ARG A 270 -25.67 -30.23 -5.47
CA ARG A 270 -27.08 -30.26 -5.01
C ARG A 270 -28.10 -29.78 -6.04
N PHE A 271 -27.68 -29.03 -7.07
CA PHE A 271 -28.58 -28.65 -8.17
C PHE A 271 -28.74 -29.76 -9.22
N SER A 272 -27.75 -30.66 -9.38
CA SER A 272 -27.87 -31.80 -10.33
C SER A 272 -28.69 -32.97 -9.77
N LEU A 273 -28.70 -33.18 -8.44
CA LEU A 273 -29.48 -34.25 -7.82
C LEU A 273 -30.97 -33.94 -7.64
N LEU A 274 -31.38 -32.67 -7.65
CA LEU A 274 -32.80 -32.29 -7.63
C LEU A 274 -33.46 -32.28 -9.01
N PHE A 275 -32.68 -32.23 -10.10
CA PHE A 275 -33.21 -32.33 -11.47
C PHE A 275 -33.36 -33.77 -11.97
N LEU A 276 -32.60 -34.73 -11.41
CA LEU A 276 -32.70 -36.14 -11.77
C LEU A 276 -33.82 -36.89 -11.01
N SER A 277 -34.33 -36.35 -9.91
CA SER A 277 -35.51 -36.91 -9.21
C SER A 277 -36.86 -36.49 -9.82
N ALA A 278 -36.88 -35.60 -10.82
CA ALA A 278 -38.11 -35.12 -11.45
C ALA A 278 -38.44 -35.80 -12.81
N ILE A 279 -37.54 -36.62 -13.35
CA ILE A 279 -37.73 -37.25 -14.68
C ILE A 279 -38.09 -38.75 -14.58
N SER A 280 -38.04 -39.36 -13.39
CA SER A 280 -38.34 -40.80 -13.23
C SER A 280 -39.81 -41.14 -12.92
N SER A 281 -40.76 -40.20 -13.07
CA SER A 281 -42.18 -40.43 -12.73
C SER A 281 -43.14 -40.38 -13.93
N GLN A 282 -42.66 -40.44 -15.17
CA GLN A 282 -43.52 -40.46 -16.38
C GLN A 282 -43.25 -41.67 -17.28
N THR A 283 -43.32 -42.87 -16.72
CA THR A 283 -43.47 -44.10 -17.51
C THR A 283 -44.11 -45.14 -16.63
N PHE A 284 -45.44 -45.05 -16.47
CA PHE A 284 -46.36 -46.17 -16.24
C PHE A 284 -47.75 -45.56 -16.07
N LEU A 285 -48.53 -45.55 -17.16
CA LEU A 285 -50.01 -45.55 -17.27
C LEU A 285 -50.39 -44.92 -18.62
N THR A 286 -50.41 -45.76 -19.66
CA THR A 286 -51.47 -46.00 -20.67
C THR A 286 -50.85 -46.58 -21.92
#